data_AF-A0A968IBI1-F1
#
_entry.id   AF-A0A968IBI1-F1
#
_cell.length_a   1.000
_cell.length_b   1.000
_cell.length_c   1.000
_cell.angle_alpha   90.00
_cell.angle_beta   90.00
_cell.angle_gamma   90.00
#
_symmetry.space_group_name_H-M   'P 1'
#
loop_
_entity.id
_entity.type
_entity.pdbx_description
1 polymer ?
#
loop_
_entity_poly.entity_id
_entity_poly.type
_entity_poly.pdbx_seq_one_letter_code
_entity_poly.pdbx_strand_id
1 'polypeptide(L)'
;MSVYTQQASDLWLYEEQLRRWKEQKLTQSQRLEVTRLEGQLEQLRTQIDAILSLAKDLKSITIESLLNKSDLEIATDILSGKLQLP
;
A
#
# COMPACT_ATOMS: atom_id res chain seq x y z
N MET A 1 -4.10 -2.72 -9.58
CA MET A 1 -4.20 -2.31 -8.16
C MET A 1 -5.05 -3.25 -7.29
N SER A 2 -6.08 -3.94 -7.82
CA SER A 2 -6.98 -4.77 -7.00
C SER A 2 -6.28 -5.82 -6.13
N VAL A 3 -5.16 -6.39 -6.60
CA VAL A 3 -4.38 -7.39 -5.86
C VAL A 3 -3.86 -6.83 -4.53
N TYR A 4 -3.21 -5.66 -4.52
CA TYR A 4 -2.67 -5.07 -3.29
C TYR A 4 -3.78 -4.55 -2.36
N THR A 5 -4.90 -4.08 -2.92
CA THR A 5 -6.09 -3.72 -2.14
C THR A 5 -6.69 -4.95 -1.45
N GLN A 6 -6.77 -6.08 -2.16
CA GLN A 6 -7.26 -7.34 -1.61
C GLN A 6 -6.31 -7.91 -0.55
N GLN A 7 -4.99 -7.85 -0.81
CA GLN A 7 -3.99 -8.26 0.17
C GLN A 7 -4.09 -7.43 1.46
N ALA A 8 -4.25 -6.10 1.35
CA ALA A 8 -4.50 -5.24 2.51
C ALA A 8 -5.74 -5.68 3.30
N SER A 9 -6.83 -6.02 2.60
CA SER A 9 -8.07 -6.46 3.22
C SER A 9 -8.02 -7.87 3.79
N ASP A 10 -7.00 -8.67 3.47
CA ASP A 10 -6.86 -10.05 3.94
C ASP A 10 -5.84 -10.19 5.08
N LEU A 11 -5.06 -9.14 5.40
CA LEU A 11 -4.05 -9.17 6.47
C LEU A 11 -4.63 -9.61 7.83
N TRP A 12 -5.89 -9.23 8.12
CA TRP A 12 -6.57 -9.61 9.36
C TRP A 12 -6.64 -11.13 9.58
N LEU A 13 -6.69 -11.93 8.50
CA LEU A 13 -6.75 -13.38 8.60
C LEU A 13 -5.45 -13.92 9.23
N TYR A 14 -4.31 -13.37 8.81
CA TYR A 14 -3.01 -13.73 9.37
C TYR A 14 -2.87 -13.25 10.80
N GLU A 15 -3.34 -12.03 11.12
CA GLU A 15 -3.35 -11.50 12.49
C GLU A 15 -4.13 -12.40 13.44
N GLU A 16 -5.34 -12.79 13.03
CA GLU A 16 -6.22 -13.67 13.80
C GLU A 16 -5.61 -15.07 13.97
N GLN A 17 -4.96 -15.61 12.93
CA GLN A 17 -4.29 -16.90 13.00
C GLN A 17 -3.09 -16.87 13.96
N LEU A 18 -2.26 -15.82 13.91
CA LEU A 18 -1.13 -15.63 14.82
C LEU A 18 -1.62 -15.44 16.26
N ARG A 19 -2.71 -14.68 16.47
CA ARG A 19 -3.35 -14.56 17.79
C ARG A 19 -3.74 -15.91 18.36
N ARG A 20 -4.43 -16.75 17.57
CA ARG A 20 -4.85 -18.10 17.98
C ARG A 20 -3.66 -19.01 18.30
N TRP A 21 -2.58 -18.95 17.53
CA TRP A 21 -1.39 -19.77 17.81
C TRP A 21 -0.71 -19.38 19.11
N LYS A 22 -0.66 -18.09 19.46
CA LYS A 22 -0.10 -17.63 20.74
C LYS A 22 -0.87 -18.14 21.97
N GLU A 23 -2.14 -18.48 21.81
CA GLU A 23 -2.99 -19.05 22.86
C GLU A 23 -2.76 -20.56 23.06
N GLN A 24 -2.01 -21.21 22.16
CA GLN A 24 -1.69 -22.64 22.25
C GLN A 24 -0.40 -22.90 23.03
N LYS A 25 -0.20 -24.17 23.43
CA LYS A 25 1.09 -24.64 23.96
C LYS A 25 2.09 -24.83 22.82
N LEU A 26 2.86 -23.80 22.55
CA LEU A 26 3.95 -23.82 21.57
C LEU A 26 5.26 -24.32 22.17
N THR A 27 6.02 -25.11 21.40
CA THR A 27 7.44 -25.35 21.67
C THR A 27 8.24 -24.05 21.55
N GLN A 28 9.49 -24.05 22.02
CA GLN A 28 10.37 -22.89 21.88
C GLN A 28 10.59 -22.49 20.41
N SER A 29 10.79 -23.47 19.52
CA SER A 29 10.97 -23.21 18.09
C SER A 29 9.71 -22.64 17.45
N GLN A 30 8.53 -23.18 17.78
CA GLN A 30 7.26 -22.68 17.29
C GLN A 30 6.99 -21.24 17.76
N ARG A 31 7.33 -20.92 19.01
CA ARG A 31 7.19 -19.56 19.55
C ARG A 31 8.06 -18.56 18.80
N LEU A 32 9.32 -18.91 18.53
CA LEU A 32 10.24 -18.08 17.74
C LEU A 32 9.70 -17.85 16.32
N GLU A 33 9.17 -18.89 15.68
CA GLU A 33 8.57 -18.75 14.35
C GLU A 33 7.31 -17.88 14.35
N VAL A 34 6.44 -18.00 15.36
CA VAL A 34 5.27 -17.13 15.50
C VAL A 34 5.70 -15.67 15.65
N THR A 35 6.70 -15.37 16.49
CA THR A 35 7.25 -14.01 16.62
C THR A 35 7.88 -13.51 15.32
N ARG A 36 8.59 -14.36 14.58
CA ARG A 36 9.14 -14.00 13.26
C ARG A 36 8.03 -13.65 12.27
N LEU A 37 6.94 -14.42 12.26
CA LEU A 37 5.79 -14.18 11.38
C LEU A 37 5.04 -12.89 11.75
N GLU A 38 4.93 -12.54 13.03
CA GLU A 38 4.38 -11.24 13.45
C GLU A 38 5.19 -10.08 12.86
N GLY A 39 6.53 -10.14 12.94
CA GLY A 39 7.39 -9.13 12.34
C GLY A 39 7.26 -9.04 10.82
N GLN A 40 7.08 -10.17 10.14
CA GLN A 40 6.85 -10.19 8.69
C GLN A 40 5.50 -9.59 8.30
N LEU A 41 4.47 -9.78 9.12
CA LEU A 41 3.14 -9.24 8.86
C LEU A 41 3.12 -7.71 8.94
N GLU A 42 3.85 -7.13 9.90
CA GLU A 42 4.04 -5.67 10.00
C GLU A 42 4.81 -5.09 8.81
N GLN A 43 5.85 -5.80 8.36
CA GLN A 43 6.59 -5.40 7.16
C GLN A 43 5.72 -5.46 5.91
N LEU A 44 4.90 -6.51 5.78
CA LEU A 44 3.99 -6.69 4.66
C LEU A 44 2.94 -5.57 4.62
N ARG A 45 2.35 -5.23 5.77
CA ARG A 45 1.42 -4.08 5.91
C ARG A 45 2.05 -2.79 5.41
N THR A 46 3.24 -2.47 5.92
CA THR A 46 3.99 -1.26 5.54
C THR A 46 4.25 -1.20 4.02
N GLN A 47 4.65 -2.32 3.42
CA GLN A 47 4.94 -2.38 1.98
C GLN A 47 3.68 -2.23 1.12
N ILE A 48 2.57 -2.87 1.51
CA ILE A 48 1.30 -2.74 0.81
C ILE A 48 0.80 -1.30 0.85
N ASP A 49 0.86 -0.64 2.01
CA ASP A 49 0.46 0.75 2.16
C ASP A 49 1.32 1.68 1.29
N ALA A 50 2.63 1.46 1.22
CA ALA A 50 3.53 2.21 0.36
C ALA A 50 3.19 2.04 -1.13
N ILE A 51 2.91 0.80 -1.56
CA ILE A 51 2.52 0.50 -2.95
C ILE A 51 1.19 1.18 -3.29
N LEU A 52 0.19 1.09 -2.42
CA LEU A 52 -1.11 1.72 -2.63
C LEU A 52 -1.01 3.24 -2.66
N SER A 53 -0.20 3.84 -1.79
CA SER A 53 0.07 5.28 -1.80
C SER A 53 0.72 5.70 -3.11
N LEU A 54 1.80 5.03 -3.53
CA LEU A 54 2.48 5.33 -4.78
C LEU A 54 1.53 5.18 -5.98
N ALA A 55 0.71 4.14 -5.99
CA ALA A 55 -0.23 3.90 -7.06
C ALA A 55 -1.34 4.97 -7.12
N LYS A 56 -1.78 5.50 -5.97
CA LYS A 56 -2.69 6.65 -5.88
C LYS A 56 -2.04 7.93 -6.41
N ASP A 57 -0.80 8.18 -6.01
CA ASP A 57 -0.03 9.34 -6.45
C ASP A 57 0.14 9.29 -7.97
N LEU A 58 0.63 8.17 -8.51
CA LEU A 58 0.77 7.99 -9.96
C LEU A 58 -0.55 8.19 -10.71
N LYS A 59 -1.68 7.69 -10.19
CA LYS A 59 -3.01 7.89 -10.79
C LYS A 59 -3.39 9.38 -10.88
N SER A 60 -2.96 10.21 -9.93
CA SER A 60 -3.25 11.65 -9.92
C SER A 60 -2.45 12.45 -10.97
N ILE A 61 -1.32 11.89 -11.43
CA ILE A 61 -0.37 12.51 -12.37
C ILE A 61 -0.28 11.77 -13.71
N THR A 62 -1.14 10.79 -13.98
CA THR A 62 -1.13 10.10 -15.28
C THR A 62 -1.51 11.03 -16.43
N ILE A 63 -1.05 10.68 -17.64
CA ILE A 63 -1.46 11.30 -18.90
C ILE A 63 -2.99 11.45 -18.98
N GLU A 64 -3.77 10.52 -18.42
CA GLU A 64 -5.24 10.59 -18.35
C GLU A 64 -5.77 11.72 -17.46
N SER A 65 -5.09 12.02 -16.34
CA SER A 65 -5.39 13.19 -15.50
C SER A 65 -5.09 14.50 -16.25
N LEU A 66 -4.01 14.51 -17.03
CA LEU A 66 -3.65 15.65 -17.87
C LEU A 66 -4.62 15.84 -19.05
N LEU A 67 -5.02 14.75 -19.72
CA LEU A 67 -5.94 14.76 -20.86
C LEU A 67 -7.39 15.10 -20.45
N ASN A 68 -7.74 14.95 -19.18
CA ASN A 68 -9.04 15.39 -18.65
C ASN A 68 -9.11 16.90 -18.35
N LYS A 69 -7.98 17.60 -18.35
CA LYS A 69 -7.95 19.06 -18.23
C LYS A 69 -8.20 19.69 -19.59
N SER A 70 -8.94 20.78 -19.61
CA SER A 70 -9.02 21.65 -20.79
C SER A 70 -7.66 22.31 -21.06
N ASP A 71 -7.41 22.69 -22.32
CA ASP A 71 -6.17 23.38 -22.72
C ASP A 71 -5.90 24.63 -21.88
N LEU A 72 -6.95 25.33 -21.44
CA LEU A 72 -6.87 26.51 -20.59
C LEU A 72 -6.37 26.18 -19.17
N GLU A 73 -6.83 25.08 -18.59
CA GLU A 73 -6.39 24.62 -17.27
C GLU A 73 -4.93 24.17 -17.31
N ILE A 74 -4.53 23.48 -18.38
CA ILE A 74 -3.13 23.10 -18.60
C ILE A 74 -2.25 24.34 -18.72
N ALA A 75 -2.65 25.33 -19.53
CA ALA A 75 -1.92 26.59 -19.67
C ALA A 75 -1.78 27.34 -18.34
N THR A 76 -2.82 27.34 -17.52
CA THR A 76 -2.82 28.01 -16.20
C THR A 76 -1.88 27.30 -15.22
N ASP A 77 -1.83 25.97 -15.24
CA ASP A 77 -0.92 25.20 -14.38
C ASP A 77 0.56 25.37 -14.79
N ILE A 78 0.84 25.52 -16.09
CA ILE A 78 2.19 25.84 -16.59
C ILE A 78 2.59 27.26 -16.16
N LEU A 79 1.73 28.25 -16.40
CA LEU A 79 2.02 29.65 -16.08
C LEU A 79 2.18 29.91 -14.58
N SER A 80 1.52 29.11 -13.75
CA SER A 80 1.64 29.19 -12.28
C SER A 80 2.77 28.32 -11.70
N GLY A 81 3.50 27.57 -12.54
CA GLY A 81 4.59 26.71 -12.12
C GLY A 81 4.17 25.43 -11.39
N LYS A 82 2.87 25.12 -11.37
CA LYS A 82 2.32 23.88 -10.80
C LYS A 82 2.62 22.66 -11.67
N LEU A 83 2.83 22.88 -12.97
CA LEU A 83 3.22 21.86 -13.93
C LEU A 83 4.49 22.32 -14.65
N GLN A 84 5.57 21.55 -14.53
CA GLN A 84 6.77 21.72 -15.35
C GLN A 84 6.77 20.67 -16.46
N LEU A 85 6.77 21.12 -17.71
CA LEU A 85 7.02 20.25 -18.85
C LEU A 85 8.54 19.96 -18.90
N PRO A 86 8.94 18.73 -19.24
CA PRO A 86 10.35 18.38 -19.43
C PRO A 86 11.02 19.18 -20.55
#